data_AF-A0A945WXS3-F1
#
_entry.id   AF-A0A945WXS3-F1
#
_cell.length_a   1.000
_cell.length_b   1.000
_cell.length_c   1.000
_cell.angle_alpha   90.00
_cell.angle_beta   90.00
_cell.angle_gamma   90.00
#
_symmetry.space_group_name_H-M   'P 1'
#
loop_
_entity.id
_entity.type
_entity.pdbx_description
1 polymer ?
#
loop_
_entity_poly.entity_id
_entity_poly.type
_entity_poly.pdbx_seq_one_letter_code
_entity_poly.pdbx_strand_id
1 'polypeptide(L)'
;GVALAITLHNFPEGMATFFLTLDDPQLGVSVALAIAIHNVPEGIAVVVPIYYATRNRKIAFGFGALSGLAEPLGALIGYGLLRPFITDQLLGIVFAAVAGIMVYISIDSLLPAARQYGNAQLAIYGMIAGMGVMAASLILFML
;
A
#
# COMPACT_ATOMS: atom_id res chain seq x y z
N GLY A 1 14.99 -2.86 3.80
CA GLY A 1 14.27 -1.58 3.84
C GLY A 1 12.92 -1.76 3.22
N VAL A 2 12.84 -1.64 1.89
CA VAL A 2 11.60 -1.65 1.09
C VAL A 2 10.63 -2.77 1.48
N ALA A 3 11.06 -4.04 1.50
CA ALA A 3 10.17 -5.15 1.84
C ALA A 3 9.50 -5.01 3.22
N LEU A 4 10.28 -4.65 4.25
CA LEU A 4 9.76 -4.45 5.60
C LEU A 4 8.83 -3.24 5.67
N ALA A 5 9.22 -2.13 5.03
CA ALA A 5 8.39 -0.93 4.98
C ALA A 5 7.05 -1.20 4.28
N ILE A 6 7.08 -2.00 3.20
CA ILE A 6 5.88 -2.42 2.49
C ILE A 6 4.99 -3.28 3.41
N THR A 7 5.55 -4.35 3.98
CA THR A 7 4.81 -5.21 4.91
C THR A 7 4.18 -4.44 6.08
N LEU A 8 4.84 -3.41 6.61
CA LEU A 8 4.30 -2.63 7.72
C LEU A 8 3.16 -1.70 7.33
N HIS A 9 3.08 -1.20 6.09
CA HIS A 9 1.96 -0.35 5.67
C HIS A 9 0.73 -1.16 5.21
N ASN A 10 0.94 -2.37 4.67
CA ASN A 10 -0.14 -3.29 4.33
C ASN A 10 -1.03 -3.56 5.56
N PHE A 11 -0.48 -3.47 6.77
CA PHE A 11 -1.24 -3.67 8.00
C PHE A 11 -2.30 -2.58 8.25
N PRO A 12 -1.96 -1.27 8.32
CA PRO A 12 -2.95 -0.20 8.34
C PRO A 12 -3.91 -0.20 7.15
N GLU A 13 -3.44 -0.57 5.96
CA GLU A 13 -4.27 -0.65 4.76
C GLU A 13 -5.39 -1.68 4.92
N GLY A 14 -5.05 -2.91 5.27
CA GLY A 14 -6.05 -3.97 5.50
C GLY A 14 -7.05 -3.66 6.62
N MET A 15 -6.61 -2.97 7.70
CA MET A 15 -7.53 -2.44 8.71
C MET A 15 -8.56 -1.49 8.10
N ALA A 16 -8.08 -0.54 7.30
CA ALA A 16 -8.90 0.52 6.75
C ALA A 16 -9.90 0.00 5.70
N THR A 17 -9.47 -0.90 4.80
CA THR A 17 -10.35 -1.59 3.84
C THR A 17 -11.46 -2.33 4.55
N PHE A 18 -11.12 -3.04 5.64
CA PHE A 18 -12.08 -3.85 6.37
C PHE A 18 -13.12 -2.99 7.10
N PHE A 19 -12.69 -1.92 7.77
CA PHE A 19 -13.62 -1.02 8.46
C PHE A 19 -14.54 -0.28 7.50
N LEU A 20 -14.04 0.20 6.35
CA LEU A 20 -14.89 0.77 5.31
C LEU A 20 -15.93 -0.22 4.81
N THR A 21 -15.54 -1.49 4.65
CA THR A 21 -16.46 -2.54 4.20
C THR A 21 -17.54 -2.87 5.23
N LEU A 22 -17.25 -2.72 6.53
CA LEU A 22 -18.25 -2.88 7.59
C LEU A 22 -19.27 -1.73 7.62
N ASP A 23 -18.85 -0.52 7.25
CA ASP A 23 -19.70 0.67 7.21
C ASP A 23 -20.58 0.69 5.95
N ASP A 24 -19.97 0.52 4.77
CA ASP A 24 -20.66 0.40 3.49
C ASP A 24 -20.05 -0.74 2.66
N PRO A 25 -20.73 -1.89 2.53
CA PRO A 25 -20.25 -3.02 1.74
C PRO A 25 -20.05 -2.73 0.25
N GLN A 26 -20.86 -1.86 -0.37
CA GLN A 26 -20.69 -1.50 -1.79
C GLN A 26 -19.43 -0.66 -2.01
N LEU A 27 -19.21 0.32 -1.12
CA LEU A 27 -17.99 1.11 -1.13
C LEU A 27 -16.77 0.23 -0.80
N GLY A 28 -16.91 -0.68 0.16
CA GLY A 28 -15.89 -1.66 0.53
C GLY A 28 -15.41 -2.54 -0.62
N VAL A 29 -16.33 -3.08 -1.43
CA VAL A 29 -15.97 -3.86 -2.64
C VAL A 29 -15.18 -3.00 -3.63
N SER A 30 -15.61 -1.75 -3.85
CA SER A 30 -14.94 -0.83 -4.77
C SER A 30 -13.52 -0.49 -4.30
N VAL A 31 -13.35 -0.21 -3.01
CA VAL A 31 -12.05 0.07 -2.39
C VAL A 31 -11.15 -1.17 -2.37
N ALA A 32 -11.69 -2.35 -2.06
CA ALA A 32 -10.93 -3.60 -2.08
C ALA A 32 -10.38 -3.91 -3.48
N LEU A 33 -11.15 -3.65 -4.54
CA LEU A 33 -10.67 -3.77 -5.93
C LEU A 33 -9.56 -2.75 -6.25
N ALA A 34 -9.71 -1.51 -5.81
CA ALA A 34 -8.68 -0.48 -6.01
C ALA A 34 -7.37 -0.85 -5.30
N ILE A 35 -7.45 -1.34 -4.06
CA ILE A 35 -6.31 -1.81 -3.27
C ILE A 35 -5.67 -3.05 -3.89
N ALA A 36 -6.46 -4.00 -4.37
CA ALA A 36 -5.92 -5.16 -5.08
C ALA A 36 -5.07 -4.76 -6.30
N ILE A 37 -5.47 -3.70 -7.02
CA ILE A 37 -4.68 -3.15 -8.14
C ILE A 37 -3.42 -2.43 -7.61
N HIS A 38 -3.52 -1.69 -6.51
CA HIS A 38 -2.39 -0.99 -5.87
C HIS A 38 -1.29 -1.95 -5.39
N ASN A 39 -1.70 -3.11 -4.87
CA ASN A 39 -0.79 -4.12 -4.32
C ASN A 39 0.05 -4.85 -5.37
N VAL A 40 -0.33 -4.80 -6.65
CA VAL A 40 0.46 -5.41 -7.73
C VAL A 40 1.82 -4.71 -7.88
N PRO A 41 1.88 -3.37 -8.10
CA PRO A 41 3.12 -2.60 -8.03
C PRO A 41 3.96 -2.83 -6.77
N GLU A 42 3.32 -2.88 -5.60
CA GLU A 42 4.03 -3.06 -4.33
C GLU A 42 4.62 -4.44 -4.16
N GLY A 43 3.86 -5.48 -4.52
CA GLY A 43 4.36 -6.85 -4.56
C GLY A 43 5.60 -6.96 -5.45
N ILE A 44 5.61 -6.28 -6.60
CA ILE A 44 6.79 -6.21 -7.47
C ILE A 44 7.95 -5.50 -6.75
N ALA A 45 7.68 -4.38 -6.05
CA ALA A 45 8.69 -3.65 -5.30
C ALA A 45 9.30 -4.45 -4.13
N VAL A 46 8.56 -5.41 -3.54
CA VAL A 46 9.09 -6.37 -2.56
C VAL A 46 9.92 -7.47 -3.24
N VAL A 47 9.35 -8.12 -4.25
CA VAL A 47 9.88 -9.36 -4.84
C VAL A 47 11.14 -9.09 -5.66
N VAL A 48 11.20 -8.00 -6.43
CA VAL A 48 12.31 -7.72 -7.36
C VAL A 48 13.65 -7.55 -6.65
N PRO A 49 13.80 -6.68 -5.62
CA PRO A 49 15.07 -6.54 -4.91
C PRO A 49 15.52 -7.84 -4.23
N ILE A 50 14.58 -8.59 -3.64
CA ILE A 50 14.87 -9.87 -2.99
C ILE A 50 15.35 -10.91 -4.00
N TYR A 51 14.74 -10.96 -5.19
CA TYR A 51 15.22 -11.82 -6.27
C TYR A 51 16.63 -11.43 -6.73
N TYR A 52 16.93 -10.14 -6.89
CA TYR A 52 18.28 -9.69 -7.26
C TYR A 52 19.33 -10.05 -6.20
N ALA A 53 18.96 -10.02 -4.91
CA ALA A 53 19.85 -10.38 -3.80
C ALA A 53 20.04 -11.89 -3.62
N THR A 54 18.98 -12.69 -3.82
CA THR A 54 18.98 -14.13 -3.49
C THR A 54 19.10 -15.04 -4.72
N ARG A 55 18.79 -14.53 -5.91
CA ARG A 55 18.64 -15.27 -7.17
C ARG A 55 17.67 -16.46 -7.10
N ASN A 56 16.77 -16.48 -6.11
CA ASN A 56 15.82 -17.57 -5.90
C ASN A 56 14.38 -17.04 -5.99
N ARG A 57 13.66 -17.47 -7.04
CA ARG A 57 12.27 -17.05 -7.28
C ARG A 57 11.30 -17.48 -6.18
N LYS A 58 11.52 -18.66 -5.58
CA LYS A 58 10.64 -19.16 -4.50
C LYS A 58 10.79 -18.33 -3.24
N ILE A 59 12.02 -17.96 -2.89
CA ILE A 59 12.30 -17.07 -1.76
C ILE A 59 11.66 -15.70 -2.01
N ALA A 60 11.92 -15.11 -3.17
CA ALA A 60 11.38 -13.80 -3.53
C ALA A 60 9.84 -13.78 -3.48
N PHE A 61 9.19 -14.78 -4.11
CA PHE A 61 7.73 -14.93 -4.05
C PHE A 61 7.23 -15.16 -2.62
N GLY A 62 7.90 -15.99 -1.82
CA GLY A 62 7.55 -16.24 -0.43
C GLY A 62 7.53 -14.96 0.41
N PHE A 63 8.54 -14.09 0.26
CA PHE A 63 8.55 -12.79 0.92
C PHE A 63 7.44 -11.85 0.41
N GLY A 64 7.16 -11.85 -0.90
CA GLY A 64 6.02 -11.10 -1.46
C GLY A 64 4.69 -11.55 -0.88
N ALA A 65 4.47 -12.87 -0.80
CA ALA A 65 3.25 -13.44 -0.21
C ALA A 65 3.14 -13.13 1.28
N LEU A 66 4.25 -13.27 2.04
CA LEU A 66 4.28 -12.90 3.47
C LEU A 66 3.96 -11.42 3.69
N SER A 67 4.44 -10.54 2.82
CA SER A 67 4.07 -9.12 2.86
C SER A 67 2.58 -8.92 2.63
N GLY A 68 2.00 -9.59 1.63
CA GLY A 68 0.57 -9.53 1.36
C GLY A 68 -0.32 -10.02 2.51
N LEU A 69 0.17 -10.97 3.33
CA LEU A 69 -0.57 -11.44 4.51
C LEU A 69 -0.72 -10.39 5.60
N ALA A 70 0.03 -9.28 5.57
CA ALA A 70 -0.13 -8.21 6.54
C ALA A 70 -1.50 -7.52 6.45
N GLU A 71 -2.13 -7.47 5.27
CA GLU A 71 -3.49 -6.90 5.11
C GLU A 71 -4.58 -7.70 5.82
N PRO A 72 -4.77 -9.02 5.57
CA PRO A 72 -5.77 -9.78 6.31
C PRO A 72 -5.43 -9.84 7.81
N LEU A 73 -4.15 -9.83 8.18
CA LEU A 73 -3.76 -9.74 9.59
C LEU A 73 -4.19 -8.41 10.20
N GLY A 74 -3.98 -7.30 9.48
CA GLY A 74 -4.46 -5.97 9.81
C GLY A 74 -5.97 -5.96 10.01
N ALA A 75 -6.72 -6.44 9.03
CA ALA A 75 -8.19 -6.54 9.11
C ALA A 75 -8.66 -7.30 10.36
N LEU A 76 -8.09 -8.48 10.62
CA LEU A 76 -8.48 -9.32 11.75
C LEU A 76 -8.12 -8.69 13.11
N ILE A 77 -6.91 -8.17 13.25
CA ILE A 77 -6.43 -7.56 14.50
C ILE A 77 -7.17 -6.24 14.73
N GLY A 78 -7.32 -5.42 13.69
CA GLY A 78 -8.12 -4.21 13.72
C GLY A 78 -9.55 -4.49 14.17
N TYR A 79 -10.23 -5.46 13.57
CA TYR A 79 -11.58 -5.83 14.00
C TYR A 79 -11.64 -6.36 15.42
N GLY A 80 -10.72 -7.26 15.80
CA GLY A 80 -10.72 -7.88 17.12
C GLY A 80 -10.47 -6.90 18.27
N LEU A 81 -9.59 -5.92 18.06
CA LEU A 81 -9.17 -4.98 19.11
C LEU A 81 -9.87 -3.62 19.04
N LEU A 82 -10.08 -3.10 17.83
CA LEU A 82 -10.49 -1.71 17.64
C LEU A 82 -11.98 -1.55 17.41
N ARG A 83 -12.74 -2.61 17.07
CA ARG A 83 -14.19 -2.54 16.83
C ARG A 83 -14.99 -1.69 17.83
N PRO A 84 -14.82 -1.83 19.16
CA PRO A 84 -15.58 -1.01 20.11
C PRO A 84 -15.14 0.46 20.17
N PHE A 85 -14.01 0.80 19.57
CA PHE A 85 -13.41 2.14 19.55
C PHE A 85 -13.47 2.81 18.18
N ILE A 86 -14.03 2.15 17.16
CA ILE A 86 -14.13 2.71 15.80
C ILE A 86 -15.09 3.90 15.85
N THR A 87 -14.55 5.07 15.56
CA THR A 87 -15.29 6.30 15.27
C THR A 87 -14.75 6.90 13.97
N ASP A 88 -15.52 7.80 13.35
CA ASP A 88 -15.09 8.52 12.14
C ASP A 88 -13.75 9.25 12.37
N GLN A 89 -13.53 9.78 13.58
CA GLN A 89 -12.28 10.44 13.93
C GLN A 89 -11.11 9.46 14.00
N LEU A 90 -11.30 8.27 14.59
CA LEU A 90 -10.25 7.25 14.63
C LEU A 90 -9.93 6.77 13.21
N LEU A 91 -10.95 6.52 12.40
CA LEU A 91 -10.79 6.10 11.01
C LEU A 91 -10.03 7.16 10.20
N GLY A 92 -10.38 8.44 10.36
CA GLY A 92 -9.66 9.56 9.74
C GLY A 92 -8.19 9.65 10.17
N ILE A 93 -7.88 9.43 11.45
CA ILE A 93 -6.50 9.38 11.96
C ILE A 93 -5.74 8.21 11.35
N VAL A 94 -6.35 7.02 11.27
CA VAL A 94 -5.74 5.83 10.64
C VAL A 94 -5.46 6.11 9.16
N PHE A 95 -6.42 6.65 8.40
CA PHE A 95 -6.20 7.01 7.00
C PHE A 95 -5.11 8.06 6.81
N ALA A 96 -5.06 9.08 7.68
CA ALA A 96 -3.99 10.08 7.63
C ALA A 96 -2.61 9.46 7.90
N ALA A 97 -2.53 8.52 8.85
CA ALA A 97 -1.31 7.79 9.14
C ALA A 97 -0.88 6.89 7.97
N VAL A 98 -1.82 6.15 7.36
CA VAL A 98 -1.59 5.33 6.15
C VAL A 98 -1.05 6.21 5.03
N ALA A 99 -1.75 7.29 4.70
CA ALA A 99 -1.35 8.22 3.65
C ALA A 99 0.05 8.81 3.89
N GLY A 100 0.34 9.23 5.13
CA GLY A 100 1.65 9.76 5.50
C GLY A 100 2.78 8.74 5.35
N ILE A 101 2.57 7.50 5.80
CA ILE A 101 3.54 6.42 5.64
C ILE A 101 3.77 6.12 4.16
N MET A 102 2.72 6.12 3.33
CA MET A 102 2.86 5.87 1.89
C MET A 102 3.66 6.95 1.17
N VAL A 103 3.50 8.23 1.55
CA VAL A 103 4.37 9.31 1.05
C VAL A 103 5.82 9.07 1.45
N TYR A 104 6.08 8.71 2.71
CA TYR A 104 7.43 8.41 3.19
C TYR A 104 8.06 7.21 2.46
N ILE A 105 7.33 6.09 2.35
CA ILE A 105 7.80 4.89 1.64
C ILE A 105 8.06 5.21 0.16
N SER A 106 7.20 5.98 -0.48
CA SER A 106 7.37 6.36 -1.89
C SER A 106 8.67 7.13 -2.12
N ILE A 107 8.98 8.10 -1.26
CA ILE A 107 10.14 8.99 -1.42
C ILE A 107 11.43 8.34 -0.92
N ASP A 108 11.40 7.71 0.24
CA ASP A 108 12.62 7.24 0.94
C ASP A 108 12.98 5.79 0.60
N SER A 109 12.01 4.99 0.15
CA SER A 109 12.21 3.57 -0.14
C SER A 109 12.04 3.24 -1.62
N LEU A 110 10.88 3.55 -2.22
CA LEU A 110 10.55 3.14 -3.58
C LEU A 110 11.33 3.93 -4.64
N LEU A 111 11.39 5.26 -4.53
CA LEU A 111 12.12 6.09 -5.49
C LEU A 111 13.62 5.74 -5.54
N PRO A 112 14.36 5.59 -4.41
CA PRO A 112 15.75 5.15 -4.44
C PRO A 112 15.91 3.76 -5.03
N ALA A 113 15.03 2.81 -4.68
CA ALA A 113 15.07 1.47 -5.24
C ALA A 113 14.84 1.46 -6.76
N ALA A 114 13.86 2.22 -7.26
CA ALA A 114 13.59 2.36 -8.69
C ALA A 114 14.77 2.96 -9.45
N ARG A 115 15.51 3.91 -8.84
CA ARG A 115 16.74 4.47 -9.41
C ARG A 115 17.92 3.49 -9.38
N GLN A 116 17.98 2.62 -8.37
CA GLN A 116 19.07 1.64 -8.20
C GLN A 116 18.92 0.44 -9.14
N TYR A 117 17.68 -0.07 -9.29
CA TYR A 117 17.39 -1.28 -10.07
C TYR A 117 16.85 -0.96 -11.48
N GLY A 118 16.63 0.31 -11.82
CA GLY A 118 16.07 0.77 -13.09
C GLY A 118 16.69 2.08 -13.60
N ASN A 119 15.98 2.78 -14.50
CA ASN A 119 16.44 4.05 -15.05
C ASN A 119 16.00 5.22 -14.16
N ALA A 120 16.95 6.03 -13.71
CA ALA A 120 16.68 7.13 -12.79
C ALA A 120 15.76 8.23 -13.35
N GLN A 121 15.83 8.52 -14.65
CA GLN A 121 14.96 9.53 -15.28
C GLN A 121 13.53 9.01 -15.40
N LEU A 122 13.35 7.75 -15.83
CA LEU A 122 12.04 7.12 -15.91
C LEU A 122 11.38 7.01 -14.52
N ALA A 123 12.15 6.75 -13.46
CA ALA A 123 11.62 6.72 -12.09
C ALA A 123 11.04 8.07 -11.67
N ILE A 124 11.74 9.18 -11.97
CA ILE A 124 11.28 10.53 -11.66
C ILE A 124 10.05 10.89 -12.51
N TYR A 125 10.07 10.61 -13.81
CA TYR A 125 8.92 10.86 -14.68
C TYR A 125 7.70 10.05 -14.27
N GLY A 126 7.88 8.78 -13.90
CA GLY A 126 6.81 7.95 -13.37
C GLY A 126 6.21 8.49 -12.08
N MET A 127 7.04 8.96 -11.14
CA MET A 127 6.58 9.59 -9.90
C MET A 127 5.76 10.86 -10.18
N ILE A 128 6.30 11.79 -10.98
CA ILE A 128 5.62 13.05 -11.31
C ILE A 128 4.32 12.79 -12.06
N ALA A 129 4.32 11.87 -13.03
CA ALA A 129 3.12 11.48 -13.76
C ALA A 129 2.06 10.87 -12.83
N GLY A 130 2.46 9.99 -11.90
CA GLY A 130 1.56 9.42 -10.90
C GLY A 130 0.94 10.50 -10.00
N MET A 131 1.74 11.45 -9.51
CA MET A 131 1.23 12.59 -8.75
C MET A 131 0.25 13.45 -9.58
N GLY A 132 0.53 13.64 -10.86
CA GLY A 132 -0.36 14.35 -11.79
C GLY A 132 -1.69 13.63 -12.01
N VAL A 133 -1.68 12.30 -12.19
CA VAL A 133 -2.89 11.47 -12.32
C VAL A 133 -3.73 11.56 -11.04
N MET A 134 -3.11 11.47 -9.87
CA MET A 134 -3.82 11.61 -8.60
C MET A 134 -4.45 13.00 -8.46
N ALA A 135 -3.72 14.07 -8.74
CA ALA A 135 -4.25 15.43 -8.71
C ALA A 135 -5.43 15.61 -9.68
N ALA A 136 -5.32 15.10 -10.91
CA ALA A 136 -6.39 15.16 -11.89
C ALA A 136 -7.63 14.36 -11.46
N SER A 137 -7.44 13.17 -10.86
CA SER A 137 -8.55 12.37 -10.34
C SER A 137 -9.32 13.10 -9.23
N LEU A 138 -8.62 13.78 -8.33
CA LEU A 138 -9.25 14.55 -7.25
C LEU A 138 -10.09 15.69 -7.79
N ILE A 139 -9.58 16.41 -8.81
CA ILE A 139 -10.33 17.47 -9.48
C ILE A 139 -11.59 16.88 -10.15
N LEU A 140 -11.45 15.77 -10.86
CA LEU A 140 -12.58 15.12 -11.53
C LEU A 140 -13.65 14.62 -10.55
N PHE A 141 -13.26 14.16 -9.37
CA PHE A 141 -14.21 13.74 -8.31
C PHE A 141 -14.97 14.91 -7.67
N MET A 142 -14.43 16.14 -7.76
CA MET A 142 -15.07 17.34 -7.22
C MET A 142 -16.00 18.05 -8.21
N LEU A 143 -15.92 17.71 -9.50
CA LEU A 143 -16.77 18.25 -10.58
C LEU A 143 -18.08 17.48 -10.69
#